data_AF-A0A3F2Z4A2-F1
#
_entry.id   AF-A0A3F2Z4A2-F1
#
_cell.length_a   1.000
_cell.length_b   1.000
_cell.length_c   1.000
_cell.angle_alpha   90.00
_cell.angle_beta   90.00
_cell.angle_gamma   90.00
#
_symmetry.space_group_name_H-M   'P 1'
#
loop_
_entity.id
_entity.type
_entity.pdbx_description
1 polymer ?
#
loop_
_entity_poly.entity_id
_entity_poly.type
_entity_poly.pdbx_seq_one_letter_code
_entity_poly.pdbx_strand_id
1 'polypeptide(L)'
;MTPPAVNVCALLFYILCSFCGCGDSTDLSLRCRVLDGIKLKNICTDSYPREARQKYADKHVKPGLSYTVFAIGDRRGYYMISHGYSDLTKCDEITVTSPRDFECNGQRIRLKSARLHCLLFHTQITDDLISHCSKGGKQPKAAFTAMLYVDGSTLYEDDEIVAAGSRIMYISLFIFVPFILTQLM
;
A
#
# COMPACT_ATOMS: atom_id res chain seq x y z
N MET A 1 9.37 -42.17 23.57
CA MET A 1 9.25 -40.70 23.49
C MET A 1 10.12 -40.23 22.34
N THR A 2 9.51 -40.08 21.17
CA THR A 2 10.14 -39.54 19.96
C THR A 2 9.99 -38.01 19.99
N PRO A 3 11.03 -37.23 19.67
CA PRO A 3 10.88 -35.79 19.53
C PRO A 3 10.00 -35.48 18.30
N PRO A 4 9.22 -34.39 18.31
CA PRO A 4 8.44 -34.01 17.15
C PRO A 4 9.40 -33.58 16.04
N ALA A 5 9.25 -34.16 14.86
CA ALA A 5 9.93 -33.73 13.66
C ALA A 5 9.54 -32.28 13.37
N VAL A 6 10.40 -31.35 13.77
CA VAL A 6 10.25 -29.94 13.43
C VAL A 6 10.40 -29.87 11.91
N ASN A 7 9.34 -29.45 11.23
CA ASN A 7 9.24 -29.43 9.78
C ASN A 7 10.33 -28.52 9.20
N VAL A 8 11.43 -29.13 8.76
CA VAL A 8 12.66 -28.48 8.29
C VAL A 8 12.37 -27.52 7.12
N CYS A 9 11.31 -27.77 6.35
CA CYS A 9 10.84 -26.87 5.28
C CYS A 9 10.31 -25.52 5.81
N ALA A 10 9.69 -25.49 6.99
CA ALA A 10 9.16 -24.25 7.56
C ALA A 10 10.29 -23.35 8.09
N LEU A 11 11.33 -23.93 8.69
CA LEU A 11 12.51 -23.20 9.18
C LEU A 11 13.38 -22.65 8.04
N LEU A 12 13.53 -23.41 6.95
CA LEU A 12 14.24 -22.93 5.74
C LEU A 12 13.54 -21.74 5.09
N PHE A 13 12.20 -21.73 5.04
CA PHE A 13 11.43 -20.59 4.53
C PHE A 13 11.65 -19.31 5.36
N TYR A 14 11.68 -19.42 6.69
CA TYR A 14 11.91 -18.28 7.60
C TYR A 14 13.33 -17.70 7.48
N ILE A 15 14.34 -18.54 7.30
CA ILE A 15 15.73 -18.10 7.14
C ILE A 15 15.96 -17.52 5.73
N LEU A 16 15.37 -18.11 4.68
CA LEU A 16 15.52 -17.62 3.31
C LEU A 16 14.79 -16.28 3.07
N CYS A 17 13.67 -16.01 3.73
CA CYS A 17 13.02 -14.69 3.73
C CYS A 17 13.83 -13.60 4.47
N SER A 18 14.80 -13.98 5.31
CA SER A 18 15.66 -13.01 6.02
C SER A 18 16.89 -12.60 5.20
N PHE A 19 17.29 -13.40 4.20
CA PHE A 19 18.47 -13.13 3.36
C PHE A 19 18.13 -12.68 1.93
N CYS A 20 16.99 -13.11 1.38
CA CYS A 20 16.38 -12.47 0.22
C CYS A 20 15.33 -11.50 0.76
N GLY A 21 15.62 -10.20 0.74
CA GLY A 21 14.59 -9.20 0.97
C GLY A 21 13.36 -9.57 0.15
N CYS A 22 12.22 -9.83 0.80
CA CYS A 22 10.96 -10.00 0.11
C CYS A 22 10.75 -8.71 -0.68
N GLY A 23 11.07 -8.76 -1.98
CA GLY A 23 10.77 -7.68 -2.89
C GLY A 23 9.29 -7.39 -2.76
N ASP A 24 8.95 -6.12 -2.57
CA ASP A 24 7.56 -5.68 -2.67
C ASP A 24 6.98 -6.28 -3.96
N SER A 25 5.93 -7.09 -3.81
CA SER A 25 5.24 -7.69 -4.95
C SER A 25 4.90 -6.59 -5.95
N THR A 26 5.54 -6.63 -7.12
CA THR A 26 5.26 -5.73 -8.24
C THR A 26 3.88 -5.99 -8.81
N ASP A 27 3.34 -7.18 -8.58
CA ASP A 27 2.12 -7.61 -9.24
C ASP A 27 0.89 -7.30 -8.37
N LEU A 28 -0.19 -6.91 -9.05
CA LEU A 28 -1.49 -6.78 -8.43
C LEU A 28 -1.98 -8.15 -7.93
N SER A 29 -2.60 -8.15 -6.75
CA SER A 29 -3.28 -9.35 -6.27
C SER A 29 -4.32 -9.84 -7.29
N LEU A 30 -4.63 -11.14 -7.29
CA LEU A 30 -5.68 -11.73 -8.13
C LEU A 30 -7.01 -10.97 -8.05
N ARG A 31 -7.33 -10.42 -6.87
CA ARG A 31 -8.56 -9.63 -6.65
C ARG A 31 -8.50 -8.24 -7.30
N CYS A 32 -7.32 -7.67 -7.40
CA CYS A 32 -7.09 -6.35 -7.98
C CYS A 32 -6.82 -6.36 -9.48
N ARG A 33 -6.64 -7.53 -10.09
CA ARG A 33 -6.32 -7.67 -11.52
C ARG A 33 -7.33 -6.99 -12.44
N VAL A 34 -8.57 -6.79 -11.99
CA VAL A 34 -9.58 -6.03 -12.74
C VAL A 34 -9.20 -4.56 -12.97
N LEU A 35 -8.22 -4.02 -12.26
CA LEU A 35 -7.72 -2.65 -12.41
C LEU A 35 -6.47 -2.56 -13.30
N ASP A 36 -5.87 -3.68 -13.65
CA ASP A 36 -4.57 -3.73 -14.31
C ASP A 36 -4.62 -3.08 -15.71
N GLY A 37 -3.87 -1.99 -15.88
CA GLY A 37 -3.80 -1.25 -17.14
C GLY A 37 -5.10 -0.55 -17.53
N ILE A 38 -6.11 -0.50 -16.66
CA ILE A 38 -7.38 0.16 -16.94
C ILE A 38 -7.32 1.61 -16.46
N LYS A 39 -7.80 2.51 -17.32
CA LYS A 39 -7.94 3.93 -17.01
C LYS A 39 -9.21 4.19 -16.20
N LEU A 40 -9.06 4.80 -15.04
CA LEU A 40 -10.14 5.23 -14.16
C LEU A 40 -10.24 6.76 -14.18
N LYS A 41 -11.47 7.27 -14.18
CA LYS A 41 -11.74 8.72 -14.17
C LYS A 41 -12.11 9.18 -12.78
N ASN A 42 -11.56 10.31 -12.36
CA ASN A 42 -11.98 10.99 -11.14
C ASN A 42 -13.43 11.47 -11.31
N ILE A 43 -14.32 10.97 -10.44
CA ILE A 43 -15.74 11.38 -10.46
C ILE A 43 -16.06 12.37 -9.34
N CYS A 44 -15.28 12.39 -8.27
CA CYS A 44 -15.37 13.37 -7.20
C CYS A 44 -14.19 13.25 -6.22
N THR A 45 -13.88 14.36 -5.56
CA THR A 45 -12.95 14.46 -4.43
C THR A 45 -13.67 15.15 -3.27
N ASP A 46 -13.51 14.62 -2.06
CA ASP A 46 -14.14 15.17 -0.86
C ASP A 46 -13.30 14.92 0.40
N SER A 47 -13.71 15.48 1.54
CA SER A 47 -13.11 15.25 2.86
C SER A 47 -13.72 14.03 3.53
N TYR A 48 -12.88 13.17 4.11
CA TYR A 48 -13.33 11.94 4.76
C TYR A 48 -14.23 12.26 5.97
N PRO A 49 -15.50 11.81 5.97
CA PRO A 49 -16.48 12.23 6.97
C PRO A 49 -16.19 11.61 8.34
N ARG A 50 -16.46 12.39 9.41
CA ARG A 50 -16.29 11.93 10.80
C ARG A 50 -17.24 10.78 11.11
N GLU A 51 -18.42 10.82 10.52
CA GLU A 51 -19.49 9.85 10.65
C GLU A 51 -19.05 8.48 10.14
N ALA A 52 -18.35 8.41 9.00
CA ALA A 52 -17.82 7.15 8.47
C ALA A 52 -16.79 6.53 9.42
N ARG A 53 -15.86 7.34 9.97
CA ARG A 53 -14.89 6.85 10.97
C ARG A 53 -15.58 6.26 12.20
N GLN A 54 -16.61 6.95 12.71
CA GLN A 54 -17.34 6.51 13.90
C GLN A 54 -18.17 5.25 13.63
N LYS A 55 -18.90 5.22 12.50
CA LYS A 55 -19.79 4.12 12.10
C LYS A 55 -19.03 2.83 11.80
N TYR A 56 -17.88 2.93 11.14
CA TYR A 56 -17.11 1.76 10.68
C TYR A 56 -15.85 1.47 11.51
N ALA A 57 -15.59 2.27 12.55
CA ALA A 57 -14.38 2.19 13.37
C ALA A 57 -13.09 2.19 12.53
N ASP A 58 -13.07 2.93 11.41
CA ASP A 58 -11.93 2.98 10.49
C ASP A 58 -10.73 3.66 11.17
N LYS A 59 -9.66 2.87 11.40
CA LYS A 59 -8.42 3.35 12.02
C LYS A 59 -7.40 3.84 11.00
N HIS A 60 -7.63 3.62 9.71
CA HIS A 60 -6.66 3.90 8.66
C HIS A 60 -6.71 5.36 8.19
N VAL A 61 -7.88 6.02 8.30
CA VAL A 61 -8.08 7.38 7.76
C VAL A 61 -8.53 8.33 8.86
N LYS A 62 -7.84 9.47 8.98
CA LYS A 62 -8.24 10.56 9.87
C LYS A 62 -9.40 11.36 9.23
N PRO A 63 -10.43 11.77 10.00
CA PRO A 63 -11.47 12.64 9.48
C PRO A 63 -10.88 13.93 8.92
N GLY A 64 -11.49 14.47 7.87
CA GLY A 64 -11.03 15.68 7.21
C GLY A 64 -9.87 15.48 6.23
N LEU A 65 -9.26 14.28 6.15
CA LEU A 65 -8.32 13.98 5.07
C LEU A 65 -9.07 13.86 3.73
N SER A 66 -8.47 14.35 2.65
CA SER A 66 -9.03 14.18 1.32
C SER A 66 -9.11 12.71 0.91
N TYR A 67 -10.16 12.38 0.18
CA TYR A 67 -10.25 11.15 -0.59
C TYR A 67 -10.85 11.45 -1.96
N THR A 68 -10.54 10.60 -2.93
CA THR A 68 -11.02 10.71 -4.31
C THR A 68 -11.62 9.39 -4.74
N VAL A 69 -12.79 9.47 -5.39
CA VAL A 69 -13.46 8.33 -6.00
C VAL A 69 -13.18 8.36 -7.50
N PHE A 70 -12.58 7.27 -7.97
CA PHE A 70 -12.37 6.99 -9.39
C PHE A 70 -13.34 5.91 -9.86
N ALA A 71 -13.87 6.07 -11.07
CA ALA A 71 -14.76 5.10 -11.70
C ALA A 71 -14.15 4.54 -12.98
N ILE A 72 -14.41 3.26 -13.25
CA ILE A 72 -14.08 2.66 -14.53
C ILE A 72 -15.12 3.12 -15.56
N GLY A 73 -14.67 3.76 -16.65
CA GLY A 73 -15.57 4.46 -17.59
C GLY A 73 -16.58 3.57 -18.31
N ASP A 74 -16.20 2.34 -18.66
CA ASP A 74 -17.02 1.36 -19.39
C ASP A 74 -17.75 0.39 -18.46
N ARG A 75 -17.48 0.40 -17.15
CA ARG A 75 -18.05 -0.55 -16.17
C ARG A 75 -18.69 0.16 -14.99
N ARG A 76 -20.02 0.19 -15.00
CA ARG A 76 -20.83 0.71 -13.89
C ARG A 76 -20.60 -0.11 -12.61
N GLY A 77 -20.47 0.57 -11.47
CA GLY A 77 -20.34 -0.07 -10.16
C GLY A 77 -18.92 -0.54 -9.82
N TYR A 78 -17.92 -0.19 -10.64
CA TYR A 78 -16.51 -0.48 -10.37
C TYR A 78 -15.79 0.81 -10.00
N TYR A 79 -15.31 0.87 -8.75
CA TYR A 79 -14.70 2.06 -8.21
C TYR A 79 -13.33 1.79 -7.60
N MET A 80 -12.53 2.84 -7.50
CA MET A 80 -11.35 2.90 -6.65
C MET A 80 -11.44 4.15 -5.79
N ILE A 81 -11.23 4.01 -4.50
CA ILE A 81 -11.23 5.11 -3.54
C ILE A 81 -9.81 5.30 -3.03
N SER A 82 -9.19 6.43 -3.38
CA SER A 82 -7.88 6.82 -2.88
C SER A 82 -8.01 7.71 -1.66
N HIS A 83 -7.41 7.30 -0.54
CA HIS A 83 -7.47 8.03 0.73
C HIS A 83 -6.15 8.71 1.08
N GLY A 84 -6.26 9.82 1.81
CA GLY A 84 -5.14 10.44 2.52
C GLY A 84 -4.27 11.29 1.61
N TYR A 85 -2.96 11.22 1.82
CA TYR A 85 -1.97 12.08 1.18
C TYR A 85 -1.54 11.61 -0.22
N SER A 86 -2.37 10.83 -0.91
CA SER A 86 -2.06 10.46 -2.29
C SER A 86 -2.13 11.70 -3.19
N ASP A 87 -1.09 11.95 -3.98
CA ASP A 87 -1.15 12.94 -5.07
C ASP A 87 -2.18 12.58 -6.14
N LEU A 88 -2.72 11.35 -6.10
CA LEU A 88 -3.83 10.91 -6.94
C LEU A 88 -5.05 11.83 -6.87
N THR A 89 -5.25 12.53 -5.74
CA THR A 89 -6.38 13.46 -5.56
C THR A 89 -6.37 14.64 -6.55
N LYS A 90 -5.22 14.93 -7.16
CA LYS A 90 -5.03 15.99 -8.17
C LYS A 90 -5.16 15.49 -9.61
N CYS A 91 -5.37 14.18 -9.80
CA CYS A 91 -5.47 13.58 -11.12
C CYS A 91 -6.92 13.59 -11.61
N ASP A 92 -7.11 13.89 -12.89
CA ASP A 92 -8.40 13.76 -13.56
C ASP A 92 -8.64 12.31 -13.97
N GLU A 93 -7.56 11.60 -14.30
CA GLU A 93 -7.57 10.18 -14.62
C GLU A 93 -6.31 9.47 -14.10
N ILE A 94 -6.48 8.20 -13.77
CA ILE A 94 -5.40 7.34 -13.29
C ILE A 94 -5.40 5.99 -14.00
N THR A 95 -4.23 5.37 -14.13
CA THR A 95 -4.08 3.97 -14.55
C THR A 95 -3.32 3.21 -13.48
N VAL A 96 -3.85 2.08 -13.02
CA VAL A 96 -3.16 1.24 -12.01
C VAL A 96 -2.25 0.26 -12.73
N THR A 97 -0.96 0.29 -12.43
CA THR A 97 0.04 -0.61 -13.03
C THR A 97 0.60 -1.60 -12.02
N SER A 98 0.68 -1.21 -10.75
CA SER A 98 1.05 -2.06 -9.64
C SER A 98 0.30 -1.62 -8.37
N PRO A 99 0.43 -2.34 -7.23
CA PRO A 99 -0.11 -1.88 -5.96
C PRO A 99 0.41 -0.50 -5.51
N ARG A 100 1.55 -0.03 -6.04
CA ARG A 100 2.23 1.21 -5.65
C ARG A 100 2.52 2.16 -6.80
N ASP A 101 2.41 1.71 -8.04
CA ASP A 101 2.75 2.45 -9.24
C ASP A 101 1.48 2.78 -10.03
N PHE A 102 1.31 4.07 -10.29
CA PHE A 102 0.15 4.62 -10.96
C PHE A 102 0.62 5.55 -12.08
N GLU A 103 -0.17 5.64 -13.14
CA GLU A 103 -0.07 6.74 -14.09
C GLU A 103 -1.16 7.75 -13.74
N CYS A 104 -0.80 9.01 -13.50
CA CYS A 104 -1.70 10.12 -13.22
C CYS A 104 -1.64 11.10 -14.38
N ASN A 105 -2.73 11.29 -15.11
CA ASN A 105 -2.78 12.19 -16.27
C ASN A 105 -1.60 11.99 -17.27
N GLY A 106 -1.16 10.75 -17.48
CA GLY A 106 -0.01 10.40 -18.33
C GLY A 106 1.37 10.40 -17.64
N GLN A 107 1.47 10.84 -16.39
CA GLN A 107 2.72 10.88 -15.62
C GLN A 107 2.80 9.72 -14.64
N ARG A 108 3.93 9.00 -14.63
CA ARG A 108 4.15 7.91 -13.68
C ARG A 108 4.43 8.47 -12.29
N ILE A 109 3.73 7.94 -11.29
CA ILE A 109 3.95 8.23 -9.88
C ILE A 109 4.08 6.92 -9.10
N ARG A 110 4.99 6.91 -8.12
CA ARG A 110 5.21 5.78 -7.22
C ARG A 110 4.90 6.19 -5.79
N LEU A 111 3.97 5.49 -5.17
CA LEU A 111 3.52 5.73 -3.80
C LEU A 111 4.10 4.64 -2.89
N LYS A 112 5.23 4.91 -2.23
CA LYS A 112 6.00 3.88 -1.50
C LYS A 112 5.23 3.22 -0.36
N SER A 113 4.40 3.97 0.35
CA SER A 113 3.58 3.46 1.45
C SER A 113 2.18 3.02 1.03
N ALA A 114 1.90 2.97 -0.27
CA ALA A 114 0.59 2.57 -0.78
C ALA A 114 0.23 1.13 -0.40
N ARG A 115 -0.99 1.00 0.09
CA ARG A 115 -1.66 -0.28 0.34
C ARG A 115 -2.97 -0.30 -0.42
N LEU A 116 -3.02 -1.13 -1.46
CA LEU A 116 -4.19 -1.33 -2.29
C LEU A 116 -4.98 -2.58 -1.85
N HIS A 117 -6.21 -2.39 -1.40
CA HIS A 117 -7.11 -3.44 -0.95
C HIS A 117 -8.32 -3.55 -1.86
N CYS A 118 -8.45 -4.64 -2.61
CA CYS A 118 -9.59 -4.86 -3.51
C CYS A 118 -10.66 -5.73 -2.86
N LEU A 119 -11.87 -5.17 -2.77
CA LEU A 119 -13.05 -5.77 -2.18
C LEU A 119 -13.90 -6.36 -3.31
N LEU A 120 -14.06 -7.68 -3.29
CA LEU A 120 -14.83 -8.44 -4.29
C LEU A 120 -16.35 -8.44 -4.00
N PHE A 121 -16.75 -7.79 -2.92
CA PHE A 121 -18.14 -7.74 -2.49
C PHE A 121 -18.46 -6.34 -1.99
N HIS A 122 -19.75 -6.07 -1.99
CA HIS A 122 -20.31 -4.82 -1.53
C HIS A 122 -20.00 -4.55 -0.06
N THR A 123 -19.51 -3.36 0.24
CA THR A 123 -19.34 -2.90 1.62
C THR A 123 -20.07 -1.57 1.82
N GLN A 124 -20.74 -1.43 2.97
CA GLN A 124 -21.51 -0.22 3.24
C GLN A 124 -20.61 1.02 3.33
N ILE A 125 -19.37 0.89 3.83
CA ILE A 125 -18.43 2.01 3.91
C ILE A 125 -18.12 2.58 2.53
N THR A 126 -17.91 1.74 1.52
CA THR A 126 -17.61 2.24 0.16
C THR A 126 -18.80 2.94 -0.44
N ASP A 127 -20.00 2.39 -0.25
CA ASP A 127 -21.24 2.98 -0.73
C ASP A 127 -21.53 4.34 -0.07
N ASP A 128 -21.37 4.43 1.24
CA ASP A 128 -21.54 5.67 2.00
C ASP A 128 -20.54 6.75 1.53
N LEU A 129 -19.27 6.38 1.30
CA LEU A 129 -18.24 7.30 0.79
C LEU A 129 -18.55 7.76 -0.64
N ILE A 130 -18.94 6.85 -1.54
CA ILE A 130 -19.31 7.21 -2.92
C ILE A 130 -20.54 8.13 -2.93
N SER A 131 -21.55 7.83 -2.11
CA SER A 131 -22.77 8.62 -1.97
C SER A 131 -22.49 10.02 -1.40
N HIS A 132 -21.65 10.10 -0.37
CA HIS A 132 -21.20 11.35 0.23
C HIS A 132 -20.48 12.23 -0.80
N CYS A 133 -19.45 11.68 -1.45
CA CYS A 133 -18.62 12.37 -2.42
C CYS A 133 -19.41 12.88 -3.64
N SER A 134 -20.39 12.10 -4.11
CA SER A 134 -21.27 12.47 -5.21
C SER A 134 -22.41 13.40 -4.82
N LYS A 135 -22.45 13.87 -3.56
CA LYS A 135 -23.48 14.78 -3.01
C LYS A 135 -24.91 14.28 -3.26
N GLY A 136 -25.12 12.97 -3.10
CA GLY A 136 -26.43 12.33 -3.32
C GLY A 136 -26.80 12.10 -4.79
N GLY A 137 -25.85 12.26 -5.72
CA GLY A 137 -26.01 11.78 -7.09
C GLY A 137 -26.28 10.27 -7.11
N LYS A 138 -27.16 9.81 -8.01
CA LYS A 138 -27.44 8.38 -8.18
C LYS A 138 -26.24 7.67 -8.79
N GLN A 139 -25.25 7.31 -7.98
CA GLN A 139 -24.21 6.37 -8.37
C GLN A 139 -24.73 4.94 -8.24
N PRO A 140 -24.42 4.04 -9.20
CA PRO A 140 -24.73 2.63 -9.02
C PRO A 140 -23.99 2.08 -7.82
N LYS A 141 -24.65 1.21 -7.05
CA LYS A 141 -24.05 0.48 -5.93
C LYS A 141 -22.75 -0.17 -6.36
N ALA A 142 -21.73 -0.12 -5.50
CA ALA A 142 -20.45 -0.72 -5.81
C ALA A 142 -20.58 -2.25 -5.90
N ALA A 143 -20.29 -2.79 -7.08
CA ALA A 143 -20.08 -4.22 -7.32
C ALA A 143 -18.63 -4.61 -7.02
N PHE A 144 -17.71 -3.66 -7.19
CA PHE A 144 -16.29 -3.79 -6.88
C PHE A 144 -15.77 -2.46 -6.38
N THR A 145 -14.95 -2.50 -5.33
CA THR A 145 -14.22 -1.32 -4.86
C THR A 145 -12.80 -1.67 -4.50
N ALA A 146 -11.84 -0.90 -5.01
CA ALA A 146 -10.48 -0.89 -4.47
C ALA A 146 -10.29 0.27 -3.50
N MET A 147 -9.76 -0.01 -2.32
CA MET A 147 -9.42 0.97 -1.30
C MET A 147 -7.92 1.15 -1.30
N LEU A 148 -7.45 2.35 -1.65
CA LEU A 148 -6.04 2.72 -1.60
C LEU A 148 -5.79 3.60 -0.38
N TYR A 149 -4.85 3.18 0.46
CA TYR A 149 -4.38 3.93 1.62
C TYR A 149 -2.91 4.26 1.45
N VAL A 150 -2.54 5.49 1.77
CA VAL A 150 -1.15 5.97 1.70
C VAL A 150 -0.79 6.62 3.03
N ASP A 151 0.36 6.23 3.58
CA ASP A 151 0.91 6.85 4.78
C ASP A 151 1.63 8.15 4.41
N GLY A 152 1.25 9.26 5.06
CA GLY A 152 1.81 10.58 4.81
C GLY A 152 3.25 10.78 5.26
N SER A 153 3.81 9.85 6.05
CA SER A 153 5.17 9.96 6.59
C SER A 153 6.29 9.62 5.60
N THR A 154 5.97 9.06 4.42
CA THR A 154 6.95 8.40 3.54
C THR A 154 6.71 8.62 2.04
N LEU A 155 6.06 9.73 1.67
CA LEU A 155 5.47 9.90 0.33
C LEU A 155 6.47 10.05 -0.82
N TYR A 156 7.68 10.58 -0.58
CA TYR A 156 8.70 10.81 -1.60
C TYR A 156 10.08 10.58 -0.96
N GLU A 157 10.94 9.79 -1.61
CA GLU A 157 12.39 9.92 -1.34
C GLU A 157 12.88 11.06 -2.21
N ASP A 158 13.69 11.93 -1.64
CA ASP A 158 14.54 12.82 -2.39
C ASP A 158 15.45 11.96 -3.28
N ASP A 159 15.29 12.07 -4.60
CA ASP A 159 16.28 11.59 -5.55
C ASP A 159 17.52 12.49 -5.46
N GLU A 160 18.27 12.42 -4.36
CA GLU A 160 19.58 13.05 -4.25
C GLU A 160 20.62 12.13 -3.58
N ILE A 161 21.47 11.61 -4.47
CA ILE A 161 22.91 11.37 -4.32
C ILE A 161 23.34 10.01 -3.76
N VAL A 162 23.68 9.14 -4.71
CA VAL A 162 24.77 8.17 -4.61
C VAL A 162 26.07 8.89 -4.24
N ALA A 163 26.36 9.07 -2.96
CA ALA A 163 27.72 9.35 -2.48
C ALA A 163 27.89 9.00 -0.99
N ALA A 164 28.82 8.08 -0.75
CA ALA A 164 29.60 7.96 0.49
C ALA A 164 28.84 7.74 1.81
N GLY A 165 28.66 6.47 2.18
CA GLY A 165 28.21 6.14 3.52
C GLY A 165 28.37 4.69 3.98
N SER A 166 29.14 3.86 3.27
CA SER A 166 29.53 2.54 3.80
C SER A 166 30.59 2.72 4.88
N ARG A 167 30.18 3.18 6.08
CA ARG A 167 30.94 3.00 7.31
C ARG A 167 30.33 1.82 8.03
N ILE A 168 30.73 0.66 7.52
CA ILE A 168 30.48 -0.62 8.13
C ILE A 168 30.87 -0.56 9.61
N MET A 169 29.94 -1.06 10.39
CA MET A 169 29.96 -1.49 11.78
C MET A 169 31.13 -2.47 12.12
N TYR A 170 32.38 -2.11 11.80
CA TYR A 170 33.57 -2.93 12.09
C TYR A 170 34.26 -2.58 13.42
N ILE A 171 33.53 -2.04 14.41
CA ILE A 171 34.12 -1.74 15.73
C ILE A 171 33.66 -2.72 16.83
N SER A 172 32.67 -3.58 16.57
CA SER A 172 32.13 -4.48 17.61
C SER A 172 32.70 -5.91 17.61
N LEU A 173 33.56 -6.28 16.63
CA LEU A 173 34.09 -7.65 16.50
C LEU A 173 35.61 -7.81 16.70
N PHE A 174 36.32 -6.74 17.08
CA PHE A 174 37.77 -6.77 17.32
C PHE A 174 38.20 -6.64 18.79
N ILE A 175 37.25 -6.57 19.73
CA ILE A 175 37.58 -6.40 21.17
C ILE A 175 37.54 -7.73 21.96
N PHE A 176 37.01 -8.82 21.40
CA PHE A 176 36.93 -10.12 22.10
C PHE A 176 37.90 -11.22 21.61
N VAL A 177 38.95 -10.87 20.86
CA VAL A 177 39.97 -11.85 20.40
C VAL A 177 41.41 -11.51 20.83
N PRO A 178 41.68 -11.03 22.05
CA PRO A 178 43.00 -11.32 22.63
C PRO A 178 42.97 -12.00 24.01
N PHE A 179 41.81 -12.45 24.52
CA PHE A 179 41.74 -13.02 25.87
C PHE A 179 41.84 -14.55 25.99
N ILE A 180 42.04 -15.29 24.88
CA ILE A 180 42.15 -16.77 24.91
C ILE A 180 43.58 -17.27 24.62
N LEU A 181 44.54 -16.40 24.26
CA LEU A 181 45.89 -16.81 23.84
C LEU A 181 47.02 -16.55 24.85
N THR A 182 46.71 -16.27 26.12
CA THR A 182 47.71 -16.08 27.19
C THR A 182 47.59 -17.04 28.38
N GLN A 183 46.82 -18.14 28.25
CA GLN A 183 46.74 -19.20 29.28
C GLN A 183 47.37 -20.52 28.81
N LEU A 184 48.14 -20.52 27.72
CA LEU A 184 48.82 -21.72 27.23
C LEU A 184 50.26 -21.42 26.79
N MET A 185 51.04 -20.79 27.67
CA MET A 185 52.50 -20.87 27.72
C MET A 185 52.95 -20.83 29.17
#